data_AF-A0A1R1PQ34-F1
#
_entry.id   AF-A0A1R1PQ34-F1
#
_cell.length_a   1.000
_cell.length_b   1.000
_cell.length_c   1.000
_cell.angle_alpha   90.00
_cell.angle_beta   90.00
_cell.angle_gamma   90.00
#
_symmetry.space_group_name_H-M   'P 1'
#
loop_
_entity.id
_entity.type
_entity.pdbx_description
1 polymer ?
#
loop_
_entity_poly.entity_id
_entity_poly.type
_entity_poly.pdbx_seq_one_letter_code
_entity_poly.pdbx_strand_id
1 'polypeptide(L)' 'MSGITKTSGATAMRDEFLVEAERFVSFVNNAPSPFHAVDQVRKKLLKENFVELKEKSRWDSSTVKPFGIHVVKLIKEA' A
#
# COMPACT_ATOMS: atom_id res chain seq x y z
N MET A 1 47.92 -7.42 -11.41
CA MET A 1 46.61 -8.09 -11.28
C MET A 1 45.55 -7.01 -11.08
N SER A 2 45.01 -6.49 -12.17
CA SER A 2 44.02 -5.40 -12.13
C SER A 2 42.65 -5.99 -11.83
N GLY A 3 42.12 -5.70 -10.63
CA GLY A 3 40.79 -6.13 -10.20
C GLY A 3 39.73 -5.33 -10.95
N ILE A 4 38.80 -6.04 -11.58
CA ILE A 4 37.58 -5.50 -12.17
C ILE A 4 36.75 -4.90 -11.03
N THR A 5 36.70 -3.58 -10.92
CA THR A 5 35.74 -2.90 -10.06
C THR A 5 34.35 -3.05 -10.68
N LYS A 6 33.49 -3.74 -9.94
CA LYS A 6 32.10 -4.07 -10.30
C LYS A 6 31.34 -2.80 -10.71
N THR A 7 30.69 -2.87 -11.86
CA THR A 7 29.62 -1.97 -12.28
C THR A 7 28.41 -2.16 -11.35
N SER A 8 28.39 -1.41 -10.25
CA SER A 8 27.47 -1.59 -9.10
C SER A 8 26.03 -1.10 -9.32
N GLY A 9 25.74 -0.38 -10.41
CA GLY A 9 24.41 0.21 -10.65
C GLY A 9 23.33 -0.76 -11.15
N ALA A 10 23.68 -1.78 -11.93
CA ALA A 10 22.71 -2.68 -12.56
C ALA A 10 22.21 -3.81 -11.64
N THR A 11 22.97 -4.14 -10.60
CA THR A 11 22.61 -5.16 -9.60
C THR A 11 21.68 -4.56 -8.54
N ALA A 12 21.97 -3.34 -8.06
CA ALA A 12 21.12 -2.65 -7.08
C ALA A 12 19.69 -2.44 -7.58
N MET A 13 19.54 -2.03 -8.85
CA MET A 13 18.22 -1.88 -9.47
C MET A 13 17.46 -3.22 -9.54
N ARG A 14 18.14 -4.32 -9.90
CA ARG A 14 17.53 -5.66 -9.92
C ARG A 14 17.03 -6.07 -8.54
N ASP A 15 17.82 -5.81 -7.51
CA ASP A 15 17.47 -6.16 -6.13
C ASP A 15 16.22 -5.38 -5.66
N GLU A 16 16.12 -4.09 -5.99
CA GLU A 16 14.90 -3.29 -5.72
C GLU A 16 13.66 -3.88 -6.41
N PHE A 17 13.79 -4.29 -7.68
CA PHE A 17 12.71 -4.95 -8.42
C PHE A 17 12.29 -6.28 -7.78
N LEU A 18 13.24 -7.08 -7.31
CA LEU A 18 12.95 -8.35 -6.64
C LEU A 18 12.22 -8.13 -5.32
N VAL A 19 12.65 -7.13 -4.53
CA VAL A 19 11.98 -6.77 -3.27
C VAL A 19 10.53 -6.36 -3.51
N GLU A 20 10.25 -5.57 -4.55
CA GLU A 20 8.87 -5.16 -4.85
C GLU A 20 8.01 -6.32 -5.38
N ALA A 21 8.60 -7.21 -6.18
CA ALA A 21 7.93 -8.43 -6.64
C ALA A 21 7.58 -9.37 -5.46
N GLU A 22 8.48 -9.54 -4.50
CA GLU A 22 8.23 -10.33 -3.27
C GLU A 22 7.13 -9.71 -2.42
N ARG A 23 7.09 -8.37 -2.31
CA ARG A 23 6.01 -7.64 -1.63
C ARG A 23 4.66 -7.87 -2.31
N PHE A 24 4.63 -7.89 -3.64
CA PHE A 24 3.42 -8.17 -4.42
C PHE A 24 2.93 -9.61 -4.21
N VAL A 25 3.81 -10.61 -4.35
CA VAL A 25 3.46 -12.02 -4.13
C VAL A 25 2.96 -12.23 -2.71
N SER A 26 3.61 -11.63 -1.71
CA SER A 26 3.18 -11.67 -0.31
C SER A 26 1.80 -11.05 -0.11
N PHE A 27 1.49 -9.94 -0.79
CA PHE A 27 0.16 -9.32 -0.73
C PHE A 27 -0.92 -10.25 -1.28
N VAL A 28 -0.69 -10.85 -2.45
CA VAL A 28 -1.63 -11.78 -3.09
C VAL A 28 -1.87 -13.01 -2.22
N ASN A 29 -0.81 -13.62 -1.69
CA ASN A 29 -0.91 -14.82 -0.84
C ASN A 29 -1.71 -14.58 0.45
N ASN A 30 -1.59 -13.38 1.02
CA ASN A 30 -2.31 -13.03 2.24
C ASN A 30 -3.77 -12.61 1.99
N ALA A 31 -4.19 -12.48 0.72
CA ALA A 31 -5.51 -11.98 0.33
C ALA A 31 -6.36 -13.07 -0.35
N PRO A 32 -6.81 -14.10 0.39
CA PRO A 32 -7.57 -15.22 -0.17
C PRO A 32 -8.99 -14.84 -0.64
N SER A 33 -9.46 -13.64 -0.31
CA SER A 33 -10.72 -13.10 -0.86
C SER A 33 -10.64 -11.59 -1.09
N PRO A 34 -11.54 -11.02 -1.91
CA PRO A 34 -11.60 -9.57 -2.13
C PRO A 34 -11.73 -8.76 -0.83
N PHE A 35 -12.42 -9.29 0.18
CA PHE A 35 -12.55 -8.64 1.48
C PHE A 35 -11.22 -8.57 2.25
N HIS A 36 -10.40 -9.62 2.15
CA HIS A 36 -9.06 -9.66 2.75
C HIS A 36 -8.11 -8.70 2.04
N ALA A 37 -8.20 -8.57 0.71
CA ALA A 37 -7.42 -7.60 -0.05
C ALA A 37 -7.70 -6.16 0.43
N VAL A 38 -8.99 -5.82 0.56
CA VAL A 38 -9.40 -4.48 1.03
C VAL A 38 -9.00 -4.24 2.48
N ASP A 39 -9.11 -5.24 3.36
CA ASP A 39 -8.66 -5.12 4.76
C ASP A 39 -7.15 -4.92 4.89
N GLN A 40 -6.35 -5.62 4.07
CA GLN A 40 -4.90 -5.42 4.04
C GLN A 40 -4.52 -4.02 3.57
N VAL A 41 -5.16 -3.53 2.50
CA VAL A 41 -4.92 -2.16 2.00
C VAL A 41 -5.33 -1.14 3.05
N ARG A 42 -6.47 -1.32 3.71
CA ARG A 42 -6.91 -0.47 4.83
C ARG A 42 -5.86 -0.41 5.94
N LYS A 43 -5.35 -1.57 6.40
CA LYS A 43 -4.30 -1.63 7.43
C LYS A 43 -3.02 -0.90 7.02
N LYS A 44 -2.59 -1.05 5.75
CA LYS A 44 -1.43 -0.32 5.23
C LYS A 44 -1.65 1.19 5.23
N LEU A 45 -2.81 1.65 4.77
CA LEU A 45 -3.11 3.08 4.71
C LEU A 45 -3.26 3.69 6.11
N LEU A 46 -3.88 2.98 7.06
CA LEU A 46 -3.93 3.41 8.46
C LEU A 46 -2.53 3.56 9.08
N LYS A 47 -1.57 2.72 8.68
CA LYS A 47 -0.17 2.85 9.12
C LYS A 47 0.51 4.12 8.60
N GLU A 48 0.14 4.57 7.40
CA GLU A 48 0.66 5.79 6.76
C GLU A 48 -0.11 7.06 7.20
N ASN A 49 -0.75 7.02 8.38
CA ASN A 49 -1.53 8.12 8.98
C ASN A 49 -2.79 8.54 8.20
N PHE A 50 -3.35 7.66 7.37
CA PHE A 50 -4.62 7.96 6.71
C PHE A 50 -5.77 7.88 7.71
N VAL A 51 -6.75 8.76 7.53
CA VAL A 51 -7.99 8.75 8.32
C VAL A 51 -9.03 7.91 7.61
N GLU A 52 -9.55 6.89 8.29
CA GLU A 52 -10.68 6.12 7.80
C GLU A 52 -11.97 6.93 7.93
N LEU A 53 -12.68 7.06 6.81
CA LEU A 53 -13.96 7.75 6.74
C LEU A 53 -15.10 6.75 6.64
N LYS A 54 -16.13 6.95 7.47
CA LYS A 54 -17.40 6.21 7.34
C LYS A 54 -18.24 6.85 6.24
N GLU A 55 -18.67 6.04 5.28
CA GLU A 55 -19.53 6.47 4.17
C GLU A 55 -20.87 7.04 4.66
N LYS A 56 -21.48 6.41 5.67
CA LYS A 56 -22.77 6.83 6.25
C LYS A 56 -22.67 8.13 7.08
N SER A 57 -21.46 8.64 7.35
CA SER A 57 -21.25 9.88 8.09
C SER A 57 -21.15 11.07 7.14
N ARG A 58 -21.74 12.21 7.52
CA ARG A 58 -21.56 13.46 6.79
C ARG A 58 -20.08 13.87 6.85
N TRP A 59 -19.46 14.04 5.70
CA TRP A 59 -18.09 14.56 5.61
C TRP A 59 -18.15 16.09 5.61
N ASP A 60 -17.54 16.71 6.60
CA ASP A 60 -17.45 18.16 6.74
C ASP A 60 -16.00 18.64 6.54
N SER A 61 -15.81 19.95 6.53
CA SER A 61 -14.49 20.59 6.38
C SER A 61 -13.54 20.29 7.54
N SER A 62 -14.03 19.70 8.63
CA SER A 62 -13.20 19.22 9.75
C SER A 62 -12.69 17.78 9.52
N THR A 63 -13.48 16.96 8.83
CA THR A 63 -13.17 15.57 8.51
C THR A 63 -12.33 15.43 7.23
N VAL A 64 -12.60 16.24 6.21
CA VAL A 64 -11.84 16.26 4.95
C VAL A 64 -11.06 17.56 4.87
N LYS A 65 -9.75 17.49 5.14
CA LYS A 65 -8.87 18.64 5.15
C LYS A 65 -8.26 18.86 3.75
N PRO A 66 -8.04 20.11 3.32
CA PRO A 66 -7.22 20.36 2.14
C PRO A 66 -5.82 19.75 2.34
N PHE A 67 -5.36 18.96 1.36
CA PHE A 67 -4.15 18.10 1.42
C PHE A 67 -4.23 16.87 2.35
N GLY A 68 -5.40 16.52 2.88
CA GLY A 68 -5.59 15.31 3.67
C GLY A 68 -5.66 14.05 2.79
N ILE A 69 -5.06 12.96 3.26
CA ILE A 69 -5.18 11.65 2.61
C ILE A 69 -6.17 10.77 3.36
N HIS A 70 -7.20 10.33 2.66
CA HIS A 70 -8.39 9.71 3.24
C HIS A 70 -8.69 8.38 2.54
N VAL A 71 -9.23 7.41 3.30
CA VAL A 71 -9.63 6.10 2.76
C VAL A 71 -11.09 5.84 3.11
N VAL A 72 -11.85 5.40 2.10
CA VAL A 72 -13.25 5.02 2.23
C VAL A 72 -13.38 3.57 1.79
N LYS A 73 -14.01 2.74 2.62
CA LYS A 73 -14.34 1.36 2.27
C LYS A 73 -15.83 1.28 1.94
N LEU A 74 -16.16 1.08 0.66
CA LEU A 74 -17.52 0.78 0.22
C LEU A 74 -17.76 -0.72 0.42
N ILE A 75 -18.41 -1.10 1.52
CA ILE A 75 -18.98 -2.44 1.64
C ILE A 75 -20.48 -2.27 1.48
N LYS A 76 -21.01 -2.66 0.32
CA LYS A 76 -22.46 -2.79 0.15
C LYS A 76 -22.89 -3.95 1.06
N GLU A 77 -23.52 -3.63 2.18
CA GLU A 77 -24.24 -4.61 3.00
C GLU A 77 -25.24 -5.32 2.07
N ALA A 78 -25.13 -6.65 2.00
CA ALA A 78 -26.08 -7.52 1.31
C ALA A 78 -27.24 -7.86 2.25
#